data_AF-A0A535DJP5-F1
#
_entry.id   AF-A0A535DJP5-F1
#
_cell.length_a   1.000
_cell.length_b   1.000
_cell.length_c   1.000
_cell.angle_alpha   90.00
_cell.angle_beta   90.00
_cell.angle_gamma   90.00
#
_symmetry.space_group_name_H-M   'P 1'
#
loop_
_entity.id
_entity.type
_entity.pdbx_description
1 polymer ?
#
loop_
_entity_poly.entity_id
_entity_poly.type
_entity_poly.pdbx_seq_one_letter_code
_entity_poly.pdbx_strand_id
1 'polypeptide(L)'
;MPSGLHNATSSRAEMGLRTRTSTPKIFSRVAPSIVAMFCIYCVILQLQIMTGPRRRRIAAAVCQSCGMPLQLDTAKRRDIASPDDPSYCSHCYRAGKFVLPDLTVEQMQARVRAKLREVGVPESRARRLTRRIPSLQRWKAEA
;
A
#
# COMPACT_ATOMS: atom_id res chain seq x y z
N MET A 1 48.04 55.73 -41.27
CA MET A 1 49.17 55.09 -40.59
C MET A 1 48.63 54.03 -39.63
N PRO A 2 49.21 52.82 -39.65
CA PRO A 2 48.64 51.56 -39.13
C PRO A 2 49.20 51.25 -37.73
N SER A 3 48.77 50.22 -36.99
CA SER A 3 49.27 48.83 -37.08
C SER A 3 48.66 48.06 -35.90
N GLY A 4 48.01 46.91 -36.08
CA GLY A 4 48.65 45.58 -36.06
C GLY A 4 48.14 44.81 -34.82
N LEU A 5 47.21 43.86 -34.96
CA LEU A 5 47.47 42.42 -35.11
C LEU A 5 48.50 41.87 -34.12
N HIS A 6 48.04 41.12 -33.12
CA HIS A 6 48.63 39.80 -32.84
C HIS A 6 47.58 38.82 -32.32
N ASN A 7 47.71 37.61 -32.85
CA ASN A 7 46.84 36.46 -32.73
C ASN A 7 46.90 35.81 -31.35
N ALA A 8 45.83 35.11 -30.98
CA ALA A 8 45.92 33.90 -30.17
C ALA A 8 44.99 32.84 -30.77
N THR A 9 45.62 32.00 -31.59
CA THR A 9 45.18 30.70 -32.06
C THR A 9 44.91 29.73 -30.90
N SER A 10 44.07 28.72 -31.19
CA SER A 10 44.08 27.40 -30.55
C SER A 10 43.41 27.34 -29.16
N SER A 11 42.58 26.38 -28.80
CA SER A 11 42.17 25.16 -29.48
C SER A 11 40.84 24.72 -28.86
N ARG A 12 39.97 24.22 -29.73
CA ARG A 12 38.78 23.43 -29.41
C ARG A 12 39.24 22.26 -28.52
N ALA A 13 39.01 22.37 -27.21
CA ALA A 13 39.21 21.25 -26.30
C ALA A 13 38.24 20.15 -26.71
N GLU A 14 38.79 19.13 -27.40
CA GLU A 14 38.11 17.88 -27.66
C GLU A 14 37.63 17.31 -26.32
N MET A 15 36.32 17.30 -26.12
CA MET A 15 35.67 16.44 -25.14
C MET A 15 35.83 14.99 -25.62
N GLY A 16 37.05 14.46 -25.44
CA GLY A 16 37.30 13.04 -25.45
C GLY A 16 36.49 12.44 -24.32
N LEU A 17 35.33 11.89 -24.67
CA LEU A 17 34.50 11.06 -23.82
C LEU A 17 35.37 9.87 -23.41
N ARG A 18 36.06 9.99 -22.27
CA ARG A 18 36.75 8.88 -21.63
C ARG A 18 35.66 7.89 -21.22
N THR A 19 35.40 6.92 -22.07
CA THR A 19 34.71 5.69 -21.71
C THR A 19 35.59 4.99 -20.69
N ARG A 20 35.44 5.37 -19.42
CA ARG A 20 36.04 4.66 -18.30
C ARG A 20 35.25 3.37 -18.10
N THR A 21 35.43 2.42 -19.01
CA THR A 21 35.10 1.01 -18.78
C THR A 21 36.11 0.46 -17.78
N SER A 22 35.95 0.87 -16.52
CA SER A 22 36.56 0.20 -15.39
C SER A 22 35.77 -1.10 -15.16
N THR A 23 36.04 -2.12 -15.95
CA THR A 23 35.62 -3.47 -15.58
C THR A 23 36.43 -3.87 -14.33
N PRO A 24 35.78 -4.12 -13.18
CA PRO A 24 36.51 -4.58 -12.01
C PRO A 24 37.14 -5.95 -12.33
N LYS A 25 38.45 -6.10 -12.05
CA LYS A 25 39.24 -7.34 -12.29
C LYS A 25 38.69 -8.59 -11.58
N ILE A 26 37.65 -8.46 -10.77
CA ILE A 26 36.92 -9.57 -10.15
C ILE A 26 36.12 -10.37 -11.20
N PHE A 27 35.70 -9.76 -12.31
CA PHE A 27 34.84 -10.40 -13.30
C PHE A 27 35.58 -11.34 -14.28
N SER A 28 36.91 -11.32 -14.33
CA SER A 28 37.71 -12.04 -15.34
C SER A 28 38.02 -13.51 -15.01
N ARG A 29 37.56 -14.03 -13.86
CA ARG A 29 37.72 -15.45 -13.46
C ARG A 29 36.43 -16.25 -13.55
N VAL A 30 35.32 -15.60 -13.90
CA VAL A 30 34.02 -16.23 -13.98
C VAL A 30 33.77 -16.60 -15.43
N ALA A 31 33.66 -17.89 -15.72
CA ALA A 31 33.41 -18.37 -17.08
C ALA A 31 32.17 -17.66 -17.68
N PRO A 32 32.18 -17.31 -18.97
CA PRO A 32 31.08 -16.60 -19.61
C PRO A 32 29.73 -17.34 -19.45
N SER A 33 29.77 -18.66 -19.30
CA SER A 33 28.60 -19.51 -19.01
C SER A 33 27.94 -19.22 -17.65
N ILE A 34 28.73 -18.84 -16.63
CA ILE A 34 28.21 -18.49 -15.29
C ILE A 34 27.52 -17.13 -15.34
N VAL A 35 28.09 -16.16 -16.06
CA VAL A 35 27.46 -14.83 -16.25
C VAL A 35 26.14 -14.97 -17.01
N ALA A 36 26.10 -15.83 -18.04
CA ALA A 36 24.87 -16.16 -18.76
C ALA A 36 23.82 -16.81 -17.84
N MET A 37 24.23 -17.74 -16.97
CA MET A 37 23.33 -18.36 -15.99
C MET A 37 22.75 -17.35 -14.99
N PHE A 38 23.55 -16.40 -14.49
CA PHE A 38 23.05 -15.34 -13.62
C PHE A 38 22.03 -14.44 -14.35
N CYS A 39 22.27 -14.10 -15.62
CA CYS A 39 21.31 -13.35 -16.42
C CYS A 39 20.00 -14.14 -16.66
N ILE A 40 20.11 -15.41 -17.03
CA ILE A 40 18.94 -16.28 -17.25
C ILE A 40 18.15 -16.45 -15.94
N TYR A 41 18.83 -16.69 -14.82
CA TYR A 41 18.20 -16.79 -13.51
C TYR A 41 17.54 -15.47 -13.09
N CYS A 42 18.18 -14.33 -13.35
CA CYS A 42 17.61 -13.01 -13.07
C CYS A 42 16.34 -12.75 -13.93
N VAL A 43 16.37 -13.08 -15.23
CA VAL A 43 15.19 -12.96 -16.10
C VAL A 43 14.07 -13.89 -15.65
N ILE A 44 14.37 -15.14 -15.31
CA ILE A 44 13.39 -16.11 -14.78
C ILE A 44 12.80 -15.61 -13.45
N LEU A 45 13.62 -15.07 -12.55
CA LEU A 45 13.19 -14.53 -11.26
C LEU A 45 12.31 -13.28 -11.45
N GLN A 46 12.65 -12.37 -12.37
CA GLN A 46 11.82 -11.21 -12.71
C GLN A 46 10.48 -11.63 -13.34
N LEU A 47 10.48 -12.66 -14.20
CA LEU A 47 9.26 -13.24 -14.77
C LEU A 47 8.38 -13.85 -13.67
N GLN A 48 8.95 -14.56 -12.68
CA GLN A 48 8.20 -15.10 -11.54
C GLN A 48 7.62 -13.99 -10.64
N ILE A 49 8.31 -12.86 -10.47
CA ILE A 49 7.81 -11.70 -9.72
C ILE A 49 6.65 -11.01 -10.47
N MET A 50 6.74 -10.86 -11.80
CA MET A 50 5.68 -10.22 -12.59
C MET A 50 4.45 -11.11 -12.83
N THR A 51 4.64 -12.43 -12.88
CA THR A 51 3.57 -13.42 -13.07
C THR A 51 3.05 -14.01 -11.75
N GLY A 52 3.60 -13.57 -10.61
CA GLY A 52 3.10 -13.93 -9.29
C GLY A 52 1.58 -13.66 -9.19
N PRO A 53 0.82 -14.54 -8.50
CA PRO A 53 -0.63 -14.44 -8.46
C PRO A 53 -1.01 -13.05 -7.96
N ARG A 54 -1.79 -12.30 -8.76
CA ARG A 54 -2.39 -11.02 -8.35
C ARG A 54 -2.92 -11.24 -6.94
N ARG A 55 -2.27 -10.61 -5.96
CA ARG A 55 -2.66 -10.66 -4.53
C ARG A 55 -4.16 -10.45 -4.52
N ARG A 56 -4.94 -11.52 -4.23
CA ARG A 56 -6.40 -11.47 -4.36
C ARG A 56 -6.85 -10.25 -3.59
N ARG A 57 -7.35 -9.24 -4.30
CA ARG A 57 -8.13 -8.16 -3.67
C ARG A 57 -9.43 -8.82 -3.28
N ILE A 58 -9.40 -9.56 -2.17
CA ILE A 58 -10.63 -9.92 -1.48
C ILE A 58 -11.16 -8.56 -1.04
N ALA A 59 -12.17 -8.05 -1.74
CA ALA A 59 -12.93 -6.90 -1.29
C ALA A 59 -13.35 -7.22 0.15
N ALA A 60 -12.69 -6.59 1.12
CA ALA A 60 -12.94 -6.85 2.51
C ALA A 60 -14.34 -6.35 2.79
N ALA A 61 -15.30 -7.27 2.96
CA ALA A 61 -16.63 -6.93 3.42
C ALA A 61 -16.47 -6.04 4.66
N VAL A 62 -17.19 -4.91 4.67
CA VAL A 62 -17.12 -3.90 5.73
C VAL A 62 -18.34 -4.00 6.62
N CYS A 63 -18.14 -3.82 7.92
CA CYS A 63 -19.23 -3.77 8.88
C CYS A 63 -20.18 -2.61 8.55
N GLN A 64 -21.47 -2.91 8.40
CA GLN A 64 -22.52 -1.94 8.08
C GLN A 64 -22.98 -1.07 9.27
N SER A 65 -22.26 -1.13 10.40
CA SER A 65 -22.47 -0.28 11.57
C SER A 65 -21.27 0.63 11.86
N CYS A 66 -20.04 0.11 11.85
CA CYS A 66 -18.83 0.89 12.19
C CYS A 66 -17.83 1.06 11.03
N GLY A 67 -18.06 0.42 9.87
CA GLY A 67 -17.18 0.49 8.71
C GLY A 67 -15.84 -0.25 8.87
N MET A 68 -15.69 -1.11 9.89
CA MET A 68 -14.51 -1.94 10.10
C MET A 68 -14.44 -3.08 9.07
N PRO A 69 -13.27 -3.39 8.48
CA PRO A 69 -13.10 -4.56 7.63
C PRO A 69 -13.36 -5.86 8.42
N LEU A 70 -14.31 -6.66 7.96
CA LEU A 70 -14.70 -7.92 8.63
C LEU A 70 -13.57 -8.95 8.62
N GLN A 71 -12.63 -8.85 7.68
CA GLN A 71 -11.41 -9.67 7.67
C GLN A 71 -10.51 -9.45 8.90
N LEU A 72 -10.61 -8.30 9.56
CA LEU A 72 -9.86 -7.98 10.78
C LEU A 72 -10.60 -8.44 12.06
N ASP A 73 -11.84 -8.89 11.93
CA ASP A 73 -12.63 -9.38 13.06
C ASP A 73 -12.18 -10.81 13.42
N THR A 74 -11.29 -10.92 14.40
CA THR A 74 -10.75 -12.21 14.87
C THR A 74 -11.81 -13.11 15.50
N ALA A 75 -12.94 -12.55 15.95
CA ALA A 75 -14.04 -13.31 16.51
C ALA A 75 -14.96 -13.91 15.44
N LYS A 76 -15.00 -13.34 14.21
CA LYS A 76 -15.65 -13.98 13.06
C LYS A 76 -14.79 -15.04 12.37
N ARG A 77 -13.45 -14.99 12.52
CA ARG A 77 -12.53 -15.98 11.93
C ARG A 77 -12.41 -17.28 12.71
N ARG A 78 -12.63 -17.23 14.03
CA ARG A 78 -12.72 -18.42 14.89
C ARG A 78 -14.20 -18.68 15.06
N ASP A 79 -14.72 -19.73 14.45
CA ASP A 79 -16.10 -20.17 14.58
C ASP A 79 -16.51 -20.42 16.05
N ILE A 80 -16.87 -19.35 16.76
CA ILE A 80 -17.50 -19.42 18.08
C ILE A 80 -18.91 -18.92 17.86
N ALA A 81 -19.74 -19.79 17.28
CA ALA A 81 -21.20 -19.67 17.19
C ALA A 81 -21.71 -18.23 17.39
N SER A 82 -21.40 -17.33 16.45
CA SER A 82 -22.11 -16.08 16.39
C SER A 82 -23.40 -16.46 15.69
N PRO A 83 -24.57 -16.54 16.36
CA PRO A 83 -25.72 -16.06 15.63
C PRO A 83 -25.31 -14.65 15.23
N ASP A 84 -25.57 -14.26 13.99
CA ASP A 84 -25.83 -12.89 13.57
C ASP A 84 -25.13 -12.48 12.28
N ASP A 85 -25.99 -12.01 11.37
CA ASP A 85 -25.78 -11.33 10.10
C ASP A 85 -24.31 -11.15 9.62
N PRO A 86 -23.97 -11.67 8.42
CA PRO A 86 -22.65 -11.49 7.82
C PRO A 86 -22.25 -10.01 7.67
N SER A 87 -23.19 -9.09 7.71
CA SER A 87 -23.00 -7.65 7.48
C SER A 87 -22.39 -6.87 8.64
N TYR A 88 -22.39 -7.42 9.88
CA TYR A 88 -21.89 -6.72 11.08
C TYR A 88 -20.67 -7.40 11.71
N CYS A 89 -19.89 -6.66 12.50
CA CYS A 89 -18.78 -7.23 13.28
C CYS A 89 -19.21 -7.59 14.70
N SER A 90 -18.45 -8.47 15.34
CA SER A 90 -18.64 -9.00 16.70
C SER A 90 -18.66 -7.93 17.81
N HIS A 91 -18.17 -6.72 17.51
CA HIS A 91 -18.17 -5.57 18.42
C HIS A 91 -19.42 -4.67 18.28
N CYS A 92 -20.14 -4.79 17.17
CA CYS A 92 -21.34 -3.99 16.89
C CYS A 92 -22.62 -4.79 17.14
N TYR A 93 -22.60 -6.09 16.85
CA TYR A 93 -23.76 -6.95 16.91
C TYR A 93 -23.37 -8.32 17.47
N ARG A 94 -24.15 -8.81 18.44
CA ARG A 94 -23.87 -10.06 19.17
C ARG A 94 -25.18 -10.61 19.75
N ALA A 95 -25.37 -11.93 19.67
CA ALA A 95 -26.51 -12.64 20.24
C ALA A 95 -27.89 -12.08 19.80
N GLY A 96 -28.05 -11.77 18.52
CA GLY A 96 -29.29 -11.30 17.91
C GLY A 96 -29.57 -9.81 18.08
N LYS A 97 -28.66 -9.03 18.69
CA LYS A 97 -28.91 -7.64 19.05
C LYS A 97 -27.69 -6.74 18.86
N PHE A 98 -27.94 -5.46 18.61
CA PHE A 98 -26.89 -4.44 18.68
C PHE A 98 -26.39 -4.30 20.12
N VAL A 99 -25.08 -4.31 20.30
CA VAL A 99 -24.45 -4.15 21.63
C VAL A 99 -24.80 -2.79 22.25
N LEU A 100 -25.02 -1.79 21.40
CA LEU A 100 -25.38 -0.43 21.78
C LEU A 100 -26.53 0.05 20.88
N PRO A 101 -27.80 -0.27 21.19
CA PRO A 101 -28.94 0.06 20.34
C PRO A 101 -29.23 1.57 20.34
N ASP A 102 -29.14 2.25 21.49
CA ASP A 102 -29.49 3.67 21.67
C ASP A 102 -28.38 4.64 21.20
N LEU A 103 -27.32 4.12 20.60
CA LEU A 103 -26.18 4.91 20.17
C LEU A 103 -26.52 5.72 18.92
N THR A 104 -26.21 7.02 18.90
CA THR A 104 -26.35 7.85 17.70
C THR A 104 -25.21 7.64 16.70
N VAL A 105 -25.41 8.11 15.46
CA VAL A 105 -24.39 8.02 14.41
C VAL A 105 -23.14 8.84 14.77
N GLU A 106 -23.30 10.00 15.39
CA GLU A 106 -22.20 10.88 15.84
C GLU A 106 -21.39 10.20 16.94
N GLN A 107 -22.08 9.56 17.89
CA GLN A 107 -21.44 8.81 18.96
C GLN A 107 -20.67 7.60 18.41
N MET A 108 -21.19 6.91 17.39
CA MET A 108 -20.46 5.85 16.69
C MET A 108 -19.20 6.38 16.00
N GLN A 109 -19.29 7.53 15.32
CA GLN A 109 -18.11 8.17 14.71
C GLN A 109 -17.05 8.49 15.75
N ALA A 110 -17.42 9.09 16.88
CA ALA A 110 -16.50 9.42 17.97
C ALA A 110 -15.82 8.16 18.53
N ARG A 111 -16.61 7.11 18.78
CA ARG A 111 -16.10 5.81 19.26
C ARG A 111 -15.09 5.18 18.30
N VAL A 112 -15.39 5.16 17.00
CA VAL A 112 -14.48 4.61 15.99
C VAL A 112 -13.22 5.47 15.86
N ARG A 113 -13.32 6.81 15.91
CA ARG A 113 -12.12 7.68 15.91
C ARG A 113 -11.22 7.43 17.12
N ALA A 114 -11.81 7.31 18.32
CA ALA A 114 -11.05 6.99 19.53
C ALA A 114 -10.30 5.65 19.38
N LYS A 115 -10.98 4.61 18.86
CA LYS A 115 -10.35 3.32 18.65
C LYS A 115 -9.26 3.35 17.57
N LEU A 116 -9.46 4.12 16.51
CA LEU A 116 -8.46 4.33 15.45
C LEU A 116 -7.21 5.03 16.00
N ARG A 117 -7.39 6.01 16.89
CA ARG A 117 -6.27 6.70 17.56
C ARG A 117 -5.46 5.75 18.44
N GLU A 118 -6.12 4.85 19.18
CA GLU A 118 -5.44 3.83 20.00
C GLU A 118 -4.56 2.90 19.16
N VAL A 119 -4.97 2.55 17.94
CA VAL A 119 -4.19 1.70 17.04
C VAL A 119 -3.16 2.48 16.21
N GLY A 120 -2.91 3.75 16.54
CA GLY A 120 -1.89 4.58 15.88
C GLY A 120 -2.32 5.19 14.55
N VAL A 121 -3.63 5.21 14.22
CA VAL A 121 -4.13 5.90 13.03
C VAL A 121 -4.26 7.40 13.35
N PRO A 122 -3.65 8.29 12.54
CA PRO A 122 -3.74 9.73 12.77
C PRO A 122 -5.17 10.26 12.58
N GLU A 123 -5.51 11.30 13.33
CA GLU A 123 -6.87 11.88 13.40
C GLU A 123 -7.44 12.25 12.01
N SER A 124 -6.59 12.77 11.11
CA SER A 124 -7.01 13.12 9.75
C SER A 124 -7.52 11.91 8.95
N ARG A 125 -6.86 10.74 9.10
CA ARG A 125 -7.31 9.48 8.48
C ARG A 125 -8.52 8.93 9.20
N ALA A 126 -8.56 8.99 10.53
CA ALA A 126 -9.70 8.54 11.32
C ALA A 126 -10.98 9.31 10.96
N ARG A 127 -10.89 10.64 10.82
CA ARG A 127 -11.99 11.48 10.35
C ARG A 127 -12.47 11.08 8.95
N ARG A 128 -11.54 10.83 8.02
CA ARG A 128 -11.90 10.39 6.65
C ARG A 128 -12.62 9.04 6.65
N LEU A 129 -12.15 8.08 7.43
CA LEU A 129 -12.75 6.75 7.53
C LEU A 129 -14.14 6.78 8.17
N THR A 130 -14.35 7.66 9.16
CA THR A 130 -15.62 7.76 9.88
C THR A 130 -16.69 8.60 9.16
N ARG A 131 -16.31 9.44 8.20
CA ARG A 131 -17.27 10.22 7.37
C ARG A 131 -18.30 9.36 6.63
N ARG A 132 -17.94 8.12 6.29
CA ARG A 132 -18.85 7.20 5.58
C ARG A 132 -19.85 6.50 6.52
N ILE A 133 -19.66 6.56 7.84
CA ILE A 133 -20.52 5.85 8.80
C ILE A 133 -22.01 6.17 8.62
N PRO A 134 -22.45 7.43 8.43
CA PRO A 134 -23.86 7.74 8.23
C PRO A 134 -24.48 7.10 6.99
N SER A 135 -23.67 6.75 5.99
CA SER A 135 -24.12 6.09 4.76
C SER A 135 -24.22 4.56 4.87
N LEU A 136 -23.90 3.96 6.02
CA LEU A 136 -23.99 2.50 6.21
C LEU A 136 -25.42 2.06 6.54
N GLN A 137 -25.77 0.81 6.25
CA GLN A 137 -27.16 0.33 6.35
C GLN A 137 -27.82 0.56 7.71
N ARG A 138 -27.08 0.46 8.82
CA ARG A 138 -27.64 0.73 10.17
C ARG A 138 -28.14 2.18 10.31
N TRP A 139 -27.47 3.12 9.65
CA TRP A 139 -27.66 4.56 9.85
C TRP A 139 -28.40 5.24 8.71
N LYS A 140 -28.63 4.51 7.61
CA LYS A 140 -29.61 4.91 6.61
C LYS A 140 -30.98 4.81 7.25
N ALA A 141 -31.42 5.89 7.90
CA ALA A 141 -32.85 6.15 7.98
C ALA A 141 -33.35 6.26 6.52
N GLU A 142 -34.49 5.65 6.19
CA GLU A 142 -35.16 5.86 4.90
C GLU A 142 -35.03 7.35 4.50
N ALA A 143 -34.26 7.60 3.44
CA ALA A 143 -34.10 8.91 2.82
C ALA A 143 -35.26 9.14 1.85
#